data_AF-A0A3M8GD79-F1
#
_entry.id   AF-A0A3M8GD79-F1
#
_cell.length_a   1.000
_cell.length_b   1.000
_cell.length_c   1.000
_cell.angle_alpha   90.00
_cell.angle_beta   90.00
_cell.angle_gamma   90.00
#
_symmetry.space_group_name_H-M   'P 1'
#
loop_
_entity.id
_entity.type
_entity.pdbx_description
1 polymer ?
#
loop_
_entity_poly.entity_id
_entity_poly.type
_entity_poly.pdbx_seq_one_letter_code
_entity_poly.pdbx_strand_id
1 'polypeptide(L)'
;MKTLKVIKIGGNIINDDAALRQFLEQFSKLEGLKVLVHGGGKLATELATKIGVEVKMINGRRITDADTLDIITMVYAGKINKTIVAYLQANNCNAIGFAGADGNTIISDKRPVKEVDFGFVGDVKTVNTKTLDIVLNGNIIPVFCAITHDGNGQLLNTNADTIASELAIGLTKNYEVELYYCFEKQGVLKDVNNEDSVIEIISTNTYQSLIEEGVIADGMLPKLDNCMHALKHHVAKVCIGKPEMLFQKNLKFTTIKK
;
A
#
# COMPACT_ATOMS: atom_id res chain seq x y z
N MET A 1 -13.96 15.25 12.03
CA MET A 1 -14.07 13.78 11.99
C MET A 1 -12.89 13.19 12.75
N LYS A 2 -12.92 11.93 13.20
CA LYS A 2 -11.70 11.30 13.77
C LYS A 2 -10.67 11.14 12.65
N THR A 3 -9.39 11.39 12.95
CA THR A 3 -8.31 11.15 11.99
C THR A 3 -8.03 9.65 11.89
N LEU A 4 -7.98 9.14 10.65
CA LEU A 4 -7.63 7.75 10.33
C LEU A 4 -6.33 7.75 9.51
N LYS A 5 -5.34 6.96 9.94
CA LYS A 5 -4.09 6.78 9.18
C LYS A 5 -4.14 5.50 8.36
N VAL A 6 -4.05 5.61 7.04
CA VAL A 6 -3.80 4.47 6.15
C VAL A 6 -2.30 4.39 5.90
N ILE A 7 -1.66 3.33 6.37
CA ILE A 7 -0.21 3.18 6.37
C ILE A 7 0.15 2.01 5.48
N LYS A 8 0.93 2.26 4.43
CA LYS A 8 1.43 1.23 3.53
C LYS A 8 2.90 0.98 3.79
N ILE A 9 3.28 -0.28 3.98
CA ILE A 9 4.69 -0.69 4.11
C ILE A 9 5.24 -1.31 2.82
N GLY A 10 6.48 -0.95 2.50
CA GLY A 10 7.22 -1.44 1.33
C GLY A 10 7.84 -2.83 1.51
N GLY A 11 8.36 -3.37 0.41
CA GLY A 11 8.94 -4.71 0.36
C GLY A 11 10.09 -4.93 1.34
N ASN A 12 11.00 -3.97 1.53
CA ASN A 12 12.19 -4.20 2.34
C ASN A 12 11.88 -4.42 3.81
N ILE A 13 10.88 -3.72 4.34
CA ILE A 13 10.36 -3.97 5.68
C ILE A 13 9.76 -5.38 5.74
N ILE A 14 8.99 -5.78 4.73
CA ILE A 14 8.29 -7.08 4.70
C ILE A 14 9.26 -8.27 4.56
N ASN A 15 10.36 -8.08 3.82
CA ASN A 15 11.30 -9.17 3.51
C ASN A 15 12.43 -9.31 4.54
N ASP A 16 12.55 -8.37 5.49
CA ASP A 16 13.49 -8.43 6.61
C ASP A 16 12.68 -8.62 7.90
N ASP A 17 12.78 -9.80 8.52
CA ASP A 17 11.99 -10.13 9.71
C ASP A 17 12.30 -9.21 10.90
N ALA A 18 13.56 -8.77 11.06
CA ALA A 18 13.94 -7.88 12.15
C ALA A 18 13.35 -6.48 11.91
N ALA A 19 13.44 -5.97 10.68
CA ALA A 19 12.84 -4.69 10.31
C ALA A 19 11.30 -4.73 10.44
N LEU A 20 10.66 -5.83 10.03
CA LEU A 20 9.21 -6.01 10.18
C LEU A 20 8.78 -6.00 11.64
N ARG A 21 9.46 -6.78 12.50
CA ARG A 21 9.17 -6.82 13.94
C ARG A 21 9.33 -5.46 14.58
N GLN A 22 10.43 -4.77 14.30
CA GLN A 22 10.69 -3.42 14.83
C GLN A 22 9.60 -2.43 14.38
N PHE A 23 9.23 -2.46 13.09
CA PHE A 23 8.15 -1.62 12.57
C PHE A 23 6.82 -1.92 13.26
N LEU A 24 6.44 -3.19 13.40
CA LEU A 24 5.15 -3.57 13.98
C LEU A 24 5.08 -3.28 15.49
N GLU A 25 6.20 -3.39 16.21
CA GLU A 25 6.29 -2.96 17.60
C GLU A 25 6.02 -1.46 17.73
N GLN A 26 6.64 -0.62 16.90
CA GLN A 26 6.39 0.83 16.92
C GLN A 26 4.98 1.17 16.41
N PHE A 27 4.53 0.52 15.34
CA PHE A 27 3.19 0.67 14.80
C PHE A 27 2.12 0.35 15.85
N SER A 28 2.32 -0.69 16.67
CA SER A 28 1.39 -1.06 17.75
C SER A 28 1.13 0.09 18.72
N LYS A 29 2.16 0.89 19.01
CA LYS A 29 2.15 2.03 19.93
C LYS A 29 1.56 3.31 19.33
N LEU A 30 1.31 3.36 18.01
CA LEU A 30 0.65 4.51 17.39
C LEU A 30 -0.76 4.71 17.92
N GLU A 31 -1.06 5.90 18.40
CA GLU A 31 -2.40 6.25 18.87
C GLU A 31 -3.35 6.59 17.70
N GLY A 32 -4.64 6.41 17.95
CA GLY A 32 -5.72 6.72 17.01
C GLY A 32 -6.03 5.58 16.04
N LEU A 33 -7.00 5.84 15.15
CA LEU A 33 -7.44 4.87 14.17
C LEU A 33 -6.39 4.70 13.08
N LYS A 34 -6.07 3.44 12.75
CA LYS A 34 -5.06 3.11 11.75
C LYS A 34 -5.44 1.85 10.96
N VAL A 35 -5.03 1.82 9.70
CA VAL A 35 -5.12 0.67 8.79
C VAL A 35 -3.73 0.42 8.25
N LEU A 36 -3.33 -0.85 8.20
CA LEU A 36 -2.05 -1.25 7.61
C LEU A 36 -2.29 -1.90 6.25
N VAL A 37 -1.48 -1.55 5.26
CA VAL A 37 -1.52 -2.13 3.91
C VAL A 37 -0.14 -2.67 3.56
N HIS A 38 -0.08 -3.87 2.97
CA HIS A 38 1.18 -4.48 2.57
C HIS A 38 1.09 -5.13 1.19
N GLY A 39 2.23 -5.20 0.52
CA GLY A 39 2.45 -6.04 -0.65
C GLY A 39 3.20 -7.33 -0.29
N GLY A 40 4.00 -7.83 -1.21
CA GLY A 40 4.87 -8.98 -0.96
C GLY A 40 5.67 -9.47 -2.17
N GLY A 41 5.86 -8.61 -3.17
CA GLY A 41 6.28 -9.04 -4.52
C GLY A 41 7.59 -9.82 -4.57
N LYS A 42 8.58 -9.45 -3.75
CA LYS A 42 9.87 -10.15 -3.67
C LYS A 42 9.70 -11.58 -3.13
N LEU A 43 9.05 -11.74 -1.97
CA LEU A 43 8.78 -13.05 -1.39
C LEU A 43 7.94 -13.95 -2.31
N ALA A 44 6.97 -13.37 -3.03
CA ALA A 44 6.20 -14.11 -4.02
C ALA A 44 7.06 -14.56 -5.21
N THR A 45 7.96 -13.71 -5.72
CA THR A 45 8.93 -14.10 -6.75
C THR A 45 9.83 -15.23 -6.26
N GLU A 46 10.41 -15.08 -5.07
CA GLU A 46 11.31 -16.10 -4.50
C GLU A 46 10.62 -17.46 -4.36
N LEU A 47 9.36 -17.48 -3.93
CA LEU A 47 8.61 -18.73 -3.83
C LEU A 47 8.26 -19.31 -5.21
N ALA A 48 7.81 -18.48 -6.15
CA ALA A 48 7.51 -18.90 -7.52
C ALA A 48 8.73 -19.56 -8.18
N THR A 49 9.91 -18.91 -8.09
CA THR A 49 11.16 -19.45 -8.61
C THR A 49 11.53 -20.79 -7.96
N LYS A 50 11.33 -20.95 -6.64
CA LYS A 50 11.61 -22.22 -5.94
C LYS A 50 10.76 -23.40 -6.42
N ILE A 51 9.54 -23.13 -6.90
CA ILE A 51 8.63 -24.17 -7.41
C ILE A 51 8.60 -24.23 -8.95
N GLY A 52 9.52 -23.54 -9.63
CA GLY A 52 9.67 -23.60 -11.09
C GLY A 52 8.66 -22.76 -11.88
N VAL A 53 7.97 -21.81 -11.25
CA VAL A 53 7.06 -20.90 -11.94
C VAL A 53 7.79 -19.62 -12.33
N GLU A 54 7.78 -19.32 -13.63
CA GLU A 54 8.44 -18.14 -14.21
C GLU A 54 7.68 -16.86 -13.84
N VAL A 55 8.42 -15.84 -13.38
CA VAL A 55 7.84 -14.52 -13.08
C VAL A 55 8.10 -13.55 -14.23
N LYS A 56 7.03 -13.11 -14.90
CA LYS A 56 7.10 -12.15 -16.00
C LYS A 56 6.73 -10.74 -15.55
N MET A 57 7.56 -9.77 -15.93
CA MET A 57 7.40 -8.36 -15.59
C MET A 57 7.45 -7.50 -16.86
N ILE A 58 6.53 -6.55 -16.99
CA ILE A 58 6.52 -5.53 -18.06
C ILE A 58 6.31 -4.17 -17.41
N ASN A 59 7.19 -3.21 -17.69
CA ASN A 59 7.14 -1.83 -17.15
C ASN A 59 6.98 -1.78 -15.62
N GLY A 60 7.72 -2.64 -14.91
CA GLY A 60 7.66 -2.76 -13.45
C GLY A 60 6.39 -3.41 -12.89
N ARG A 61 5.51 -3.93 -13.74
CA ARG A 61 4.26 -4.62 -13.35
C ARG A 61 4.33 -6.11 -13.69
N ARG A 62 3.79 -6.94 -12.80
CA ARG A 62 3.75 -8.40 -12.97
C ARG A 62 2.62 -8.80 -13.91
N ILE A 63 2.93 -9.64 -14.89
CA ILE A 63 1.90 -10.42 -15.59
C ILE A 63 1.47 -11.54 -14.64
N THR A 64 0.17 -11.64 -14.38
CA THR A 64 -0.38 -12.59 -13.40
C THR A 64 -1.26 -13.59 -14.14
N ASP A 65 -0.74 -14.76 -14.47
CA ASP A 65 -1.55 -15.90 -14.89
C ASP A 65 -2.18 -16.62 -13.67
N ALA A 66 -2.88 -17.73 -13.89
CA ALA A 66 -3.60 -18.45 -12.84
C ALA A 66 -2.64 -19.00 -11.77
N ASP A 67 -1.55 -19.66 -12.18
CA ASP A 67 -0.56 -20.21 -11.26
C ASP A 67 0.12 -19.10 -10.45
N THR A 68 0.45 -17.99 -11.11
CA THR A 68 0.99 -16.80 -10.44
C THR A 68 -0.01 -16.23 -9.45
N LEU A 69 -1.30 -16.16 -9.79
CA LEU A 69 -2.37 -15.68 -8.91
C LEU A 69 -2.50 -16.52 -7.64
N ASP A 70 -2.41 -17.85 -7.76
CA ASP A 70 -2.47 -18.75 -6.61
C ASP A 70 -1.28 -18.53 -5.67
N ILE A 71 -0.07 -18.43 -6.23
CA ILE A 71 1.15 -18.17 -5.45
C ILE A 71 1.06 -16.84 -4.72
N ILE A 72 0.70 -15.76 -5.41
CA ILE A 72 0.59 -14.45 -4.74
C ILE A 72 -0.50 -14.45 -3.69
N THR A 73 -1.61 -15.17 -3.88
CA THR A 73 -2.69 -15.24 -2.91
C THR A 73 -2.21 -15.96 -1.64
N MET A 74 -1.57 -17.12 -1.79
CA MET A 74 -0.98 -17.88 -0.68
C MET A 74 0.08 -17.05 0.08
N VAL A 75 0.90 -16.29 -0.64
CA VAL A 75 1.97 -15.50 -0.03
C VAL A 75 1.43 -14.22 0.62
N TYR A 76 0.60 -13.46 -0.08
CA TYR A 76 0.10 -12.17 0.39
C TYR A 76 -0.94 -12.36 1.49
N ALA A 77 -2.04 -13.06 1.21
CA ALA A 77 -3.16 -13.22 2.15
C ALA A 77 -2.88 -14.28 3.22
N GLY A 78 -2.09 -15.30 2.89
CA GLY A 78 -1.66 -16.33 3.84
C GLY A 78 -0.41 -15.90 4.62
N LYS A 79 0.76 -16.19 4.05
CA LYS A 79 2.04 -16.09 4.78
C LYS A 79 2.28 -14.70 5.37
N ILE A 80 2.30 -13.64 4.55
CA ILE A 80 2.69 -12.31 4.99
C ILE A 80 1.62 -11.71 5.91
N ASN A 81 0.36 -11.69 5.45
CA ASN A 81 -0.72 -11.06 6.20
C ASN A 81 -0.91 -11.70 7.58
N LYS A 82 -0.91 -13.04 7.66
CA LYS A 82 -1.08 -13.72 8.95
C LYS A 82 0.15 -13.62 9.85
N THR A 83 1.36 -13.51 9.29
CA THR A 83 2.57 -13.19 10.07
C THR A 83 2.48 -11.79 10.68
N ILE A 84 2.08 -10.78 9.90
CA ILE A 84 1.88 -9.41 10.39
C ILE A 84 0.84 -9.38 11.52
N VAL A 85 -0.31 -10.03 11.32
CA VAL A 85 -1.36 -10.12 12.35
C VAL A 85 -0.83 -10.79 13.62
N ALA A 86 -0.14 -11.92 13.51
CA ALA A 86 0.43 -12.62 14.67
C ALA A 86 1.42 -11.74 15.46
N TYR A 87 2.27 -10.98 14.77
CA TYR A 87 3.17 -10.01 15.43
C TYR A 87 2.42 -8.86 16.09
N LEU A 88 1.34 -8.36 15.50
CA LEU A 88 0.51 -7.33 16.13
C LEU A 88 -0.18 -7.88 17.40
N GLN A 89 -0.71 -9.11 17.36
CA GLN A 89 -1.26 -9.76 18.56
C GLN A 89 -0.20 -9.89 19.66
N ALA A 90 1.02 -10.29 19.33
CA ALA A 90 2.13 -10.39 20.28
C ALA A 90 2.49 -9.04 20.94
N ASN A 91 2.18 -7.92 20.26
CA ASN A 91 2.36 -6.56 20.77
C ASN A 91 1.10 -6.00 21.43
N ASN A 92 0.13 -6.83 21.81
CA ASN A 92 -1.16 -6.44 22.39
C ASN A 92 -1.95 -5.44 21.51
N CYS A 93 -1.75 -5.51 20.19
CA CYS A 93 -2.46 -4.71 19.21
C CYS A 93 -3.43 -5.61 18.46
N ASN A 94 -4.71 -5.58 18.85
CA ASN A 94 -5.70 -6.46 18.27
C ASN A 94 -5.94 -6.12 16.80
N ALA A 95 -5.65 -7.06 15.90
CA ALA A 95 -5.67 -6.86 14.46
C ALA A 95 -6.38 -8.01 13.74
N ILE A 96 -6.94 -7.70 12.57
CA ILE A 96 -7.57 -8.67 11.69
C ILE A 96 -7.06 -8.47 10.26
N GLY A 97 -6.73 -9.59 9.62
CA GLY A 97 -6.15 -9.59 8.29
C GLY A 97 -7.19 -9.75 7.19
N PHE A 98 -7.18 -8.85 6.20
CA PHE A 98 -8.09 -8.79 5.07
C PHE A 98 -7.37 -8.94 3.72
N ALA A 99 -7.98 -9.69 2.81
CA ALA A 99 -7.98 -9.41 1.37
C ALA A 99 -9.26 -8.64 1.01
N GLY A 100 -9.33 -8.08 -0.20
CA GLY A 100 -10.51 -7.36 -0.69
C GLY A 100 -11.79 -8.21 -0.74
N ALA A 101 -11.66 -9.53 -0.89
CA ALA A 101 -12.79 -10.46 -0.86
C ALA A 101 -13.44 -10.57 0.53
N ASP A 102 -12.65 -10.41 1.60
CA ASP A 102 -13.13 -10.55 2.96
C ASP A 102 -14.11 -9.41 3.27
N GLY A 103 -15.36 -9.77 3.60
CA GLY A 103 -16.44 -8.83 3.84
C GLY A 103 -16.81 -7.97 2.62
N ASN A 104 -16.45 -8.40 1.40
CA ASN A 104 -16.68 -7.66 0.15
C ASN A 104 -16.13 -6.22 0.22
N THR A 105 -14.92 -6.07 0.77
CA THR A 105 -14.33 -4.77 1.14
C THR A 105 -13.73 -4.03 -0.06
N ILE A 106 -13.15 -4.75 -1.03
CA ILE A 106 -12.56 -4.14 -2.23
C ILE A 106 -12.93 -4.96 -3.47
N ILE A 107 -13.83 -4.39 -4.28
CA ILE A 107 -14.26 -4.93 -5.57
C ILE A 107 -13.44 -4.28 -6.67
N SER A 108 -12.95 -5.09 -7.60
CA SER A 108 -12.13 -4.69 -8.73
C SER A 108 -12.69 -5.24 -10.03
N ASP A 109 -12.55 -4.52 -11.13
CA ASP A 109 -12.74 -5.10 -12.46
C ASP A 109 -11.39 -5.68 -12.93
N LYS A 110 -11.41 -6.80 -13.65
CA LYS A 110 -10.20 -7.31 -14.31
C LYS A 110 -9.71 -6.25 -15.30
N ARG A 111 -8.43 -5.91 -15.24
CA ARG A 111 -7.81 -4.92 -16.11
C ARG A 111 -8.05 -5.31 -17.58
N PRO A 112 -8.61 -4.43 -18.41
CA PRO A 112 -8.85 -4.75 -19.82
C PRO A 112 -7.53 -4.94 -20.55
N VAL A 113 -7.53 -5.88 -21.50
CA VAL A 113 -6.39 -6.11 -22.40
C VAL A 113 -6.27 -4.90 -23.34
N LYS A 114 -5.09 -4.28 -23.33
CA LYS A 114 -4.71 -3.22 -24.28
C LYS A 114 -3.49 -3.70 -25.07
N GLU A 115 -2.40 -2.96 -25.07
CA GLU A 115 -1.13 -3.37 -25.69
C GLU A 115 -0.51 -4.58 -24.97
N VAL A 116 -0.77 -4.72 -23.67
CA VAL A 116 -0.25 -5.79 -22.82
C VAL A 116 -1.42 -6.44 -22.08
N ASP A 117 -1.48 -7.78 -22.14
CA ASP A 117 -2.33 -8.57 -21.25
C ASP A 117 -1.59 -8.82 -19.93
N PHE A 118 -2.09 -8.24 -18.84
CA PHE A 118 -1.54 -8.45 -17.50
C PHE A 118 -2.15 -9.66 -16.79
N GLY A 119 -3.07 -10.38 -17.42
CA GLY A 119 -3.77 -11.52 -16.85
C GLY A 119 -4.74 -11.11 -15.74
N PHE A 120 -4.72 -11.81 -14.61
CA PHE A 120 -5.56 -11.60 -13.44
C PHE A 120 -5.11 -10.40 -12.58
N VAL A 121 -4.91 -9.25 -13.22
CA VAL A 121 -4.67 -7.98 -12.54
C VAL A 121 -5.98 -7.21 -12.42
N GLY A 122 -6.25 -6.66 -11.23
CA GLY A 122 -7.48 -5.93 -10.93
C GLY A 122 -7.26 -4.43 -10.81
N ASP A 123 -8.18 -3.66 -11.40
CA ASP A 123 -8.33 -2.23 -11.21
C ASP A 123 -9.48 -2.00 -10.21
N VAL A 124 -9.21 -1.29 -9.11
CA VAL A 124 -10.20 -1.07 -8.05
C VAL A 124 -11.39 -0.28 -8.59
N LYS A 125 -12.58 -0.83 -8.37
CA LYS A 125 -13.85 -0.24 -8.76
C LYS A 125 -14.52 0.45 -7.59
N THR A 126 -14.53 -0.22 -6.43
CA THR A 126 -15.23 0.29 -5.25
C THR A 126 -14.63 -0.29 -3.98
N VAL A 127 -14.47 0.57 -2.97
CA VAL A 127 -14.19 0.18 -1.59
C VAL A 127 -15.47 0.29 -0.77
N ASN A 128 -15.86 -0.82 -0.14
CA ASN A 128 -17.00 -0.89 0.76
C ASN A 128 -16.52 -0.77 2.22
N THR A 129 -16.87 0.34 2.86
CA THR A 129 -16.37 0.66 4.20
C THR A 129 -17.21 0.08 5.34
N LYS A 130 -18.40 -0.48 5.07
CA LYS A 130 -19.33 -0.92 6.13
C LYS A 130 -18.68 -1.90 7.11
N THR A 131 -17.98 -2.91 6.59
CA THR A 131 -17.24 -3.88 7.39
C THR A 131 -16.10 -3.22 8.16
N LEU A 132 -15.41 -2.27 7.54
CA LEU A 132 -14.30 -1.55 8.16
C LEU A 132 -14.74 -0.63 9.28
N ASP A 133 -15.89 0.01 9.16
CA ASP A 133 -16.45 0.83 10.23
C ASP A 133 -16.74 0.00 11.48
N ILE A 134 -17.26 -1.22 11.33
CA ILE A 134 -17.50 -2.13 12.46
C ILE A 134 -16.17 -2.49 13.14
N VAL A 135 -15.18 -2.88 12.35
CA VAL A 135 -13.86 -3.31 12.84
C VAL A 135 -13.11 -2.18 13.54
N LEU A 136 -13.07 -0.99 12.92
CA LEU A 136 -12.40 0.19 13.46
C LEU A 136 -13.10 0.70 14.73
N ASN A 137 -14.44 0.71 14.77
CA ASN A 137 -15.17 1.10 15.99
C ASN A 137 -15.02 0.08 17.12
N GLY A 138 -14.70 -1.18 16.81
CA GLY A 138 -14.33 -2.22 17.77
C GLY A 138 -12.88 -2.12 18.28
N ASN A 139 -12.13 -1.06 17.93
CA ASN A 139 -10.70 -0.90 18.21
C ASN A 139 -9.85 -2.08 17.68
N ILE A 140 -10.27 -2.68 16.58
CA ILE A 140 -9.51 -3.73 15.88
C ILE A 140 -8.83 -3.09 14.66
N ILE A 141 -7.55 -3.39 14.46
CA ILE A 141 -6.77 -2.82 13.36
C ILE A 141 -6.93 -3.68 12.09
N PRO A 142 -7.46 -3.14 10.98
CA PRO A 142 -7.47 -3.84 9.70
C PRO A 142 -6.08 -3.88 9.07
N VAL A 143 -5.67 -5.06 8.61
CA VAL A 143 -4.41 -5.29 7.88
C VAL A 143 -4.72 -5.84 6.49
N PHE A 144 -4.55 -5.04 5.46
CA PHE A 144 -4.85 -5.39 4.08
C PHE A 144 -3.65 -5.91 3.30
N CYS A 145 -3.84 -7.02 2.60
CA CYS A 145 -2.97 -7.44 1.52
C CYS A 145 -3.48 -6.93 0.16
N ALA A 146 -2.69 -7.11 -0.90
CA ALA A 146 -2.98 -6.57 -2.24
C ALA A 146 -3.73 -7.54 -3.17
N ILE A 147 -4.67 -8.32 -2.61
CA ILE A 147 -5.57 -9.21 -3.36
C ILE A 147 -6.99 -8.65 -3.28
N THR A 148 -7.68 -8.57 -4.42
CA THR A 148 -9.07 -8.11 -4.54
C THR A 148 -9.92 -9.18 -5.23
N HIS A 149 -11.19 -8.88 -5.50
CA HIS A 149 -12.07 -9.78 -6.24
C HIS A 149 -13.02 -9.04 -7.18
N ASP A 150 -13.59 -9.76 -8.13
CA ASP A 150 -14.48 -9.20 -9.16
C ASP A 150 -15.98 -9.21 -8.83
N GLY A 151 -16.34 -9.75 -7.66
CA GLY A 151 -17.73 -9.96 -7.25
C GLY A 151 -18.37 -11.25 -7.79
N ASN A 152 -17.71 -11.97 -8.71
CA ASN A 152 -18.18 -13.23 -9.29
C ASN A 152 -17.37 -14.45 -8.82
N GLY A 153 -16.49 -14.25 -7.83
CA GLY A 153 -15.66 -15.31 -7.24
C GLY A 153 -14.24 -15.39 -7.81
N GLN A 154 -13.85 -14.48 -8.71
CA GLN A 154 -12.48 -14.42 -9.22
C GLN A 154 -11.64 -13.48 -8.36
N LEU A 155 -10.49 -13.97 -7.89
CA LEU A 155 -9.48 -13.15 -7.23
C LEU A 155 -8.63 -12.39 -8.25
N LEU A 156 -8.11 -11.23 -7.86
CA LEU A 156 -7.29 -10.39 -8.71
C LEU A 156 -6.07 -9.86 -7.95
N ASN A 157 -4.94 -9.78 -8.63
CA ASN A 157 -3.73 -9.12 -8.17
C ASN A 157 -3.87 -7.60 -8.34
N THR A 158 -3.68 -6.82 -7.28
CA THR A 158 -3.69 -5.37 -7.38
C THR A 158 -2.39 -4.79 -6.83
N ASN A 159 -2.03 -3.58 -7.25
CA ASN A 159 -0.87 -2.90 -6.69
C ASN A 159 -1.18 -2.45 -5.24
N ALA A 160 -0.28 -2.74 -4.29
CA ALA A 160 -0.47 -2.36 -2.88
C ALA A 160 -0.53 -0.84 -2.66
N ASP A 161 0.16 -0.04 -3.48
CA ASP A 161 0.08 1.42 -3.41
C ASP A 161 -1.31 1.91 -3.84
N THR A 162 -1.90 1.28 -4.86
CA THR A 162 -3.29 1.52 -5.29
C THR A 162 -4.29 1.10 -4.21
N ILE A 163 -4.13 -0.08 -3.59
CA ILE A 163 -4.99 -0.50 -2.48
C ILE A 163 -4.97 0.52 -1.34
N ALA A 164 -3.79 1.02 -0.97
CA ALA A 164 -3.68 2.04 0.07
C ALA A 164 -4.38 3.36 -0.31
N SER A 165 -4.20 3.81 -1.56
CA SER A 165 -4.89 5.01 -2.08
C SER A 165 -6.40 4.84 -2.06
N GLU A 166 -6.91 3.73 -2.61
CA GLU A 166 -8.35 3.49 -2.75
C GLU A 166 -9.03 3.25 -1.40
N LEU A 167 -8.38 2.54 -0.47
CA LEU A 167 -8.85 2.44 0.91
C LEU A 167 -8.93 3.82 1.56
N ALA A 168 -7.89 4.64 1.40
CA ALA A 168 -7.88 5.98 1.95
C ALA A 168 -9.04 6.81 1.40
N ILE A 169 -9.24 6.81 0.09
CA ILE A 169 -10.35 7.49 -0.60
C ILE A 169 -11.70 6.99 -0.09
N GLY A 170 -11.92 5.67 -0.04
CA GLY A 170 -13.18 5.08 0.41
C GLY A 170 -13.56 5.50 1.83
N LEU A 171 -12.57 5.65 2.70
CA LEU A 171 -12.74 5.98 4.12
C LEU A 171 -12.93 7.49 4.39
N THR A 172 -12.68 8.36 3.42
CA THR A 172 -12.89 9.83 3.57
C THR A 172 -14.32 10.22 3.88
N LYS A 173 -15.30 9.37 3.55
CA LYS A 173 -16.72 9.62 3.85
C LYS A 173 -17.01 9.64 5.35
N ASN A 174 -16.23 8.92 6.14
CA ASN A 174 -16.46 8.69 7.57
C ASN A 174 -15.35 9.27 8.46
N TYR A 175 -14.14 9.41 7.92
CA TYR A 175 -12.95 9.85 8.65
C TYR A 175 -12.21 10.98 7.93
N GLU A 176 -11.42 11.74 8.68
CA GLU A 176 -10.39 12.59 8.09
C GLU A 176 -9.16 11.71 7.84
N VAL A 177 -8.84 11.43 6.58
CA VAL A 177 -7.86 10.39 6.24
C VAL A 177 -6.50 10.96 5.90
N GLU A 178 -5.46 10.41 6.52
CA GLU A 178 -4.07 10.63 6.16
C GLU A 178 -3.49 9.34 5.57
N LEU A 179 -2.78 9.45 4.44
CA LEU A 179 -2.16 8.32 3.76
C LEU A 179 -0.63 8.39 3.89
N TYR A 180 -0.01 7.30 4.31
CA TYR A 180 1.42 7.20 4.53
C TYR A 180 2.01 6.07 3.71
N TYR A 181 2.93 6.40 2.82
CA TYR A 181 3.71 5.43 2.08
C TYR A 181 5.11 5.30 2.68
N CYS A 182 5.37 4.16 3.32
CA CYS A 182 6.65 3.85 3.96
C CYS A 182 7.56 3.08 2.98
N PHE A 183 8.67 3.70 2.60
CA PHE A 183 9.67 3.18 1.67
C PHE A 183 11.09 3.24 2.24
N GLU A 184 12.10 2.89 1.44
CA GLU A 184 13.51 2.91 1.83
C GLU A 184 14.12 4.30 1.84
N LYS A 185 13.62 5.20 0.99
CA LYS A 185 14.16 6.55 0.81
C LYS A 185 13.46 7.52 1.76
N GLN A 186 14.19 8.57 2.14
CA GLN A 186 13.71 9.57 3.10
C GLN A 186 12.49 10.36 2.58
N GLY A 187 12.31 10.44 1.26
CA GLY A 187 11.14 10.98 0.59
C GLY A 187 11.34 10.94 -0.92
N VAL A 188 10.72 11.88 -1.64
CA VAL A 188 11.07 12.21 -3.01
C VAL A 188 12.35 13.05 -2.98
N LEU A 189 13.39 12.56 -3.64
CA LEU A 189 14.70 13.21 -3.69
C LEU A 189 14.81 14.05 -4.97
N LYS A 190 15.36 15.25 -4.88
CA LYS A 190 15.73 16.06 -6.05
C LYS A 190 16.93 15.45 -6.79
N ASP A 191 17.84 14.82 -6.05
CA ASP A 191 18.94 14.03 -6.57
C ASP A 191 18.94 12.66 -5.87
N VAL A 192 18.71 11.60 -6.65
CA VAL A 192 18.61 10.22 -6.15
C VAL A 192 19.87 9.72 -5.43
N ASN A 193 21.02 10.35 -5.69
CA ASN A 193 22.30 10.04 -5.06
C ASN A 193 22.57 10.84 -3.79
N ASN A 194 21.74 11.83 -3.48
CA ASN A 194 21.86 12.68 -2.30
C ASN A 194 20.63 12.52 -1.39
N GLU A 195 20.76 11.77 -0.31
CA GLU A 195 19.67 11.54 0.67
C GLU A 195 19.20 12.84 1.34
N ASP A 196 20.02 13.88 1.43
CA ASP A 196 19.64 15.17 2.02
C ASP A 196 18.81 16.04 1.06
N SER A 197 18.65 15.62 -0.20
CA SER A 197 17.93 16.35 -1.24
C SER A 197 16.41 16.16 -1.22
N VAL A 198 15.84 15.79 -0.06
CA VAL A 198 14.40 15.55 0.12
C VAL A 198 13.60 16.80 -0.22
N ILE A 199 12.62 16.64 -1.12
CA ILE A 199 11.60 17.64 -1.38
C ILE A 199 10.51 17.49 -0.32
N GLU A 200 10.57 18.31 0.72
CA GLU A 200 9.69 18.18 1.90
C GLU A 200 8.21 18.47 1.58
N ILE A 201 7.94 19.32 0.58
CA ILE A 201 6.57 19.68 0.18
C ILE A 201 6.45 19.58 -1.33
N ILE A 202 5.48 18.80 -1.80
CA ILE A 202 5.05 18.75 -3.19
C ILE A 202 3.59 19.18 -3.24
N SER A 203 3.30 20.32 -3.86
CA SER A 203 1.96 20.71 -4.28
C SER A 203 1.63 20.20 -5.68
N THR A 204 0.37 20.31 -6.07
CA THR A 204 -0.08 20.00 -7.44
C THR A 204 0.72 20.76 -8.50
N ASN A 205 1.04 22.03 -8.24
CA ASN A 205 1.82 22.87 -9.15
C ASN A 205 3.27 22.43 -9.24
N THR A 206 3.93 22.19 -8.10
CA THR A 206 5.34 21.76 -8.10
C THR A 206 5.51 20.37 -8.71
N TYR A 207 4.50 19.51 -8.59
CA TYR A 207 4.54 18.18 -9.21
C TYR A 207 4.67 18.25 -10.72
N GLN A 208 3.87 19.10 -11.36
CA GLN A 208 3.92 19.28 -12.82
C GLN A 208 5.30 19.78 -13.27
N SER A 209 5.86 20.77 -12.57
CA SER A 209 7.22 21.25 -12.84
C SER A 209 8.28 20.16 -12.65
N LEU A 210 8.19 19.35 -11.59
CA LEU A 210 9.15 18.27 -11.33
C LEU A 210 9.10 17.16 -12.39
N ILE A 211 7.94 16.91 -13.01
CA ILE A 211 7.82 16.01 -14.18
C ILE A 211 8.53 16.63 -15.38
N GLU A 212 8.22 17.89 -15.70
CA GLU A 212 8.79 18.59 -16.87
C GLU A 212 10.30 18.75 -16.78
N GLU A 213 10.83 18.95 -15.58
CA GLU A 213 12.27 19.03 -15.28
C GLU A 213 12.97 17.65 -15.28
N GLY A 214 12.23 16.54 -15.39
CA GLY A 214 12.79 15.19 -15.39
C GLY A 214 13.42 14.77 -14.05
N VAL A 215 13.05 15.44 -12.95
CA VAL A 215 13.60 15.17 -11.60
C VAL A 215 13.05 13.87 -11.02
N ILE A 216 11.82 13.50 -11.38
CA ILE A 216 11.15 12.33 -10.83
C ILE A 216 11.61 11.07 -11.59
N ALA A 217 12.31 10.18 -10.90
CA ALA A 217 12.68 8.88 -11.45
C ALA A 217 11.44 8.04 -11.85
N ASP A 218 11.55 7.25 -12.91
CA ASP A 218 10.44 6.48 -13.50
C ASP A 218 9.67 5.62 -12.50
N GLY A 219 10.36 5.00 -11.54
CA GLY A 219 9.74 4.17 -10.51
C GLY A 219 8.91 4.95 -9.47
N MET A 220 9.15 6.26 -9.35
CA MET A 220 8.46 7.14 -8.41
C MET A 220 7.19 7.78 -9.03
N LEU A 221 7.16 7.95 -10.36
CA LEU A 221 6.00 8.53 -11.06
C LEU A 221 4.68 7.80 -10.72
N PRO A 222 4.55 6.46 -10.84
CA PRO A 222 3.30 5.78 -10.49
C PRO A 222 2.88 5.96 -9.03
N LYS A 223 3.83 6.20 -8.12
CA LYS A 223 3.54 6.43 -6.70
C LYS A 223 2.95 7.82 -6.49
N LEU A 224 3.55 8.82 -7.13
CA LEU A 224 3.07 10.19 -7.06
C LEU A 224 1.72 10.36 -7.75
N ASP A 225 1.46 9.63 -8.84
CA ASP A 225 0.14 9.57 -9.45
C ASP A 225 -0.94 9.07 -8.47
N ASN A 226 -0.65 7.98 -7.73
CA ASN A 226 -1.56 7.49 -6.68
C ASN A 226 -1.76 8.54 -5.56
N CYS A 227 -0.69 9.25 -5.18
CA CYS A 227 -0.79 10.30 -4.16
C CYS A 227 -1.66 11.47 -4.61
N MET A 228 -1.49 11.95 -5.85
CA MET A 228 -2.30 13.02 -6.43
C MET A 228 -3.75 12.58 -6.62
N HIS A 229 -3.96 11.32 -7.02
CA HIS A 229 -5.28 10.73 -7.07
C HIS A 229 -5.96 10.75 -5.69
N ALA A 230 -5.31 10.25 -4.64
CA ALA A 230 -5.81 10.28 -3.28
C ALA A 230 -6.20 11.71 -2.82
N LEU A 231 -5.33 12.69 -3.03
CA LEU A 231 -5.59 14.09 -2.66
C LEU A 231 -6.80 14.64 -3.42
N LYS A 232 -6.86 14.44 -4.74
CA LYS A 232 -8.00 14.86 -5.57
C LYS A 232 -9.32 14.34 -5.01
N HIS A 233 -9.31 13.13 -4.45
CA HIS A 233 -10.45 12.44 -3.84
C HIS A 233 -10.55 12.62 -2.31
N HIS A 234 -10.17 13.80 -1.80
CA HIS A 234 -10.42 14.26 -0.43
C HIS A 234 -9.61 13.60 0.69
N VAL A 235 -8.57 12.82 0.37
CA VAL A 235 -7.57 12.47 1.39
C VAL A 235 -6.89 13.76 1.85
N ALA A 236 -6.83 13.98 3.17
CA ALA A 236 -6.41 15.26 3.75
C ALA A 236 -4.91 15.52 3.55
N LYS A 237 -4.11 14.45 3.63
CA LYS A 237 -2.66 14.50 3.56
C LYS A 237 -2.10 13.20 3.01
N VAL A 238 -1.07 13.29 2.17
CA VAL A 238 -0.28 12.12 1.75
C VAL A 238 1.18 12.35 2.11
N CYS A 239 1.83 11.36 2.73
CA CYS A 239 3.23 11.41 3.13
C CYS A 239 4.01 10.27 2.48
N ILE A 240 5.23 10.54 2.03
CA ILE A 240 6.17 9.57 1.48
C ILE A 240 7.49 9.71 2.22
N GLY A 241 7.99 8.60 2.76
CA GLY A 241 9.30 8.58 3.41
C GLY A 241 9.61 7.25 4.06
N LYS A 242 10.64 7.23 4.91
CA LYS A 242 10.97 6.05 5.71
C LYS A 242 9.95 5.87 6.86
N PRO A 243 9.75 4.66 7.39
CA PRO A 243 8.79 4.40 8.47
C PRO A 243 8.91 5.31 9.68
N GLU A 244 10.14 5.76 9.98
CA GLU A 244 10.46 6.64 11.10
C GLU A 244 9.66 7.95 11.07
N MET A 245 9.16 8.37 9.91
CA MET A 245 8.29 9.56 9.78
C MET A 245 7.00 9.45 10.62
N LEU A 246 6.55 8.23 10.92
CA LEU A 246 5.36 7.97 11.75
C LEU A 246 5.63 8.17 13.24
N PHE A 247 6.89 8.07 13.66
CA PHE A 247 7.28 7.94 15.06
C PHE A 247 8.17 9.11 15.54
N GLN A 248 8.81 9.82 14.62
CA GLN A 248 9.76 10.90 14.91
C GLN A 248 9.26 12.24 14.35
N LYS A 249 9.30 13.30 15.19
CA LYS A 249 8.74 14.61 14.84
C LYS A 249 9.61 15.46 13.88
N ASN A 250 10.92 15.20 13.82
CA ASN A 250 11.88 16.06 13.11
C ASN A 250 12.56 15.37 11.92
N LEU A 251 12.03 14.24 11.45
CA LEU A 251 12.56 13.59 10.27
C LEU A 251 12.11 14.36 9.04
N LYS A 252 13.02 14.65 8.10
CA LYS A 252 12.64 15.12 6.77
C LYS A 252 11.91 14.00 6.03
N PHE A 253 10.79 14.31 5.41
CA PHE A 253 10.06 13.44 4.49
C PHE A 253 9.19 14.29 3.57
N THR A 254 8.71 13.69 2.48
CA THR A 254 7.87 14.41 1.52
C THR A 254 6.41 14.39 1.96
N THR A 255 5.82 15.56 2.13
CA THR A 255 4.37 15.74 2.28
C THR A 255 3.79 16.26 0.98
N ILE A 256 2.78 15.57 0.46
CA ILE A 256 2.05 15.99 -0.74
C ILE A 256 0.74 16.65 -0.29
N LYS A 257 0.49 17.83 -0.83
CA LYS A 257 -0.68 18.66 -0.53
C LYS A 257 -1.32 19.13 -1.82
N LYS A 258 -2.59 19.53 -1.75
CA LYS A 258 -3.28 20.16 -2.90
C LYS A 258 -2.57 21.43 -3.33
#